data_AF-A0AA37Z4W4-F1
#
_entry.id   AF-A0AA37Z4W4-F1
#
_cell.length_a   1.000
_cell.length_b   1.000
_cell.length_c   1.000
_cell.angle_alpha   90.00
_cell.angle_beta   90.00
_cell.angle_gamma   90.00
#
_symmetry.space_group_name_H-M   'P 1'
#
loop_
_entity.id
_entity.type
_entity.pdbx_description
1 polymer ?
#
loop_
_entity_poly.entity_id
_entity_poly.type
_entity_poly.pdbx_seq_one_letter_code
_entity_poly.pdbx_strand_id
1 'polypeptide(L)'
;MKTLKYIAFSIFIAILSGCSTSNTGVTSMASSSNEIDISAQKPDYAIVKVLYATDRNQNSGAPPNQSYGINRASISYGFCEVSIPRHHIIGVTEQPSFLKLEFKEDPKKHVALLGVTPLAKNDFFNYLVSTVSNSPEKKTFIFVHGYNVSFAEAARKTAQIYYDLNIDMVPVFYSWPSQARTSAYTIDEQNAEWTQTNLKHFLIDFLEKSDSKNIYLIAHSMGNRILSRAVIDVLNTNPDYRNRIKEVILTAPDIDADVFKRDIAPALVAKGEPVTLYASSTDKALAASQAIHRYPRAGDSSTGLIYYPGIESIDATSVDTSFIGHSYPSEERSVLSDIFYLINDNKRASQRIGLSYIEAGQYWKINE
;
A
#
# COMPACT_ATOMS: atom_id res chain seq x y z
N MET A 1 61.64 35.60 9.17
CA MET A 1 62.36 36.90 9.10
C MET A 1 62.71 37.22 7.64
N LYS A 2 63.19 38.43 7.34
CA LYS A 2 63.49 38.99 5.98
C LYS A 2 64.50 38.11 5.19
N THR A 3 64.63 38.10 3.86
CA THR A 3 64.25 39.00 2.72
C THR A 3 63.62 38.18 1.55
N LEU A 4 62.98 38.68 0.47
CA LEU A 4 62.72 40.01 -0.15
C LEU A 4 63.66 40.47 -1.31
N LYS A 5 63.32 40.08 -2.57
CA LYS A 5 63.52 40.78 -3.89
C LYS A 5 62.65 40.06 -4.95
N TYR A 6 61.74 40.67 -5.73
CA TYR A 6 61.89 41.67 -6.83
C TYR A 6 62.70 41.12 -8.03
N ILE A 7 62.32 41.26 -9.32
CA ILE A 7 61.47 42.24 -10.07
C ILE A 7 61.00 41.56 -11.41
N ALA A 8 59.92 41.88 -12.15
CA ALA A 8 58.71 42.70 -11.93
C ALA A 8 57.49 42.33 -12.85
N PHE A 9 57.37 42.88 -14.08
CA PHE A 9 56.08 42.99 -14.83
C PHE A 9 56.27 43.09 -16.36
N SER A 10 55.32 42.59 -17.17
CA SER A 10 54.85 43.22 -18.44
C SER A 10 53.62 42.50 -19.01
N ILE A 11 52.68 43.27 -19.57
CA ILE A 11 51.44 42.81 -20.21
C ILE A 11 51.50 43.14 -21.70
N PHE A 12 50.98 42.25 -22.56
CA PHE A 12 50.60 42.61 -23.93
C PHE A 12 49.29 41.92 -24.33
N ILE A 13 48.41 42.66 -25.01
CA ILE A 13 47.11 42.19 -25.51
C ILE A 13 47.10 42.38 -27.02
N ALA A 14 46.81 41.32 -27.78
CA ALA A 14 46.70 41.39 -29.24
C ALA A 14 45.65 40.40 -29.78
N ILE A 15 44.39 40.87 -29.81
CA ILE A 15 43.38 40.72 -30.87
C ILE A 15 43.28 39.35 -31.62
N LEU A 16 42.10 38.75 -31.51
CA LEU A 16 41.62 37.70 -32.41
C LEU A 16 41.46 38.19 -33.85
N SER A 17 41.99 37.45 -34.82
CA SER A 17 41.58 37.49 -36.24
C SER A 17 41.96 36.15 -36.87
N GLY A 18 41.00 35.47 -37.48
CA GLY A 18 41.22 34.12 -38.04
C GLY A 18 41.05 34.09 -39.56
N CYS A 19 41.69 33.11 -40.19
CA CYS A 19 41.23 32.49 -41.43
C CYS A 19 41.81 31.07 -41.55
N SER A 20 41.07 30.19 -42.22
CA SER A 20 41.44 28.81 -42.49
C SER A 20 42.46 28.68 -43.62
N THR A 21 43.28 27.62 -43.63
CA THR A 21 43.40 26.69 -44.79
C THR A 21 44.32 25.49 -44.50
N SER A 22 44.24 24.50 -45.39
CA SER A 22 45.17 23.37 -45.63
C SER A 22 45.14 22.16 -44.67
N ASN A 23 44.98 20.99 -45.29
CA ASN A 23 45.24 19.67 -44.72
C ASN A 23 46.74 19.46 -44.50
N THR A 24 47.13 18.61 -43.53
CA THR A 24 47.68 17.26 -43.82
C THR A 24 48.00 16.47 -42.55
N GLY A 25 47.85 15.14 -42.63
CA GLY A 25 48.59 14.17 -41.81
C GLY A 25 48.41 14.20 -40.29
N VAL A 26 47.45 13.42 -39.78
CA VAL A 26 47.48 12.95 -38.37
C VAL A 26 47.67 11.43 -38.37
N THR A 27 48.85 10.99 -37.93
CA THR A 27 49.10 9.59 -37.59
C THR A 27 48.40 9.25 -36.27
N SER A 28 47.35 8.44 -36.31
CA SER A 28 46.67 7.96 -35.11
C SER A 28 47.52 6.92 -34.36
N MET A 29 48.22 7.35 -33.30
CA MET A 29 48.60 6.42 -32.24
C MET A 29 47.35 6.01 -31.44
N ALA A 30 47.34 4.77 -30.97
CA ALA A 30 46.14 4.16 -30.40
C ALA A 30 45.75 4.75 -29.02
N SER A 31 44.45 4.87 -28.78
CA SER A 31 43.85 4.85 -27.46
C SER A 31 42.99 3.59 -27.32
N SER A 32 43.09 2.92 -26.17
CA SER A 32 42.44 1.63 -25.92
C SER A 32 40.94 1.80 -25.71
N SER A 33 40.13 1.28 -26.63
CA SER A 33 38.69 1.12 -26.45
C SER A 33 38.38 -0.03 -25.49
N ASN A 34 38.55 0.22 -24.19
CA ASN A 34 37.90 -0.59 -23.15
C ASN A 34 36.40 -0.27 -23.18
N GLU A 35 35.66 -0.95 -24.06
CA GLU A 35 34.21 -1.04 -23.94
C GLU A 35 33.91 -1.75 -22.62
N ILE A 36 33.41 -0.99 -21.63
CA ILE A 36 32.89 -1.58 -20.41
C ILE A 36 31.51 -2.12 -20.76
N ASP A 37 31.43 -3.43 -20.97
CA ASP A 37 30.17 -4.15 -20.98
C ASP A 37 29.46 -3.94 -19.63
N ILE A 38 28.43 -3.09 -19.64
CA ILE A 38 27.46 -2.98 -18.55
C ILE A 38 26.10 -3.44 -19.08
N SER A 39 26.06 -4.69 -19.55
CA SER A 39 24.89 -5.54 -19.47
C SER A 39 24.50 -5.75 -17.99
N ALA A 40 23.95 -4.69 -17.38
CA ALA A 40 23.40 -4.70 -16.03
C ALA A 40 22.26 -5.73 -15.98
N GLN A 41 22.63 -6.96 -15.62
CA GLN A 41 21.80 -8.15 -15.71
C GLN A 41 20.52 -7.91 -14.91
N LYS A 42 19.39 -7.75 -15.62
CA LYS A 42 18.12 -7.33 -14.98
C LYS A 42 17.82 -8.28 -13.81
N PRO A 43 17.46 -7.75 -12.63
CA PRO A 43 17.17 -8.58 -11.48
C PRO A 43 16.06 -9.59 -11.78
N ASP A 44 16.22 -10.78 -11.22
CA ASP A 44 15.32 -11.93 -11.37
C ASP A 44 14.07 -11.80 -10.47
N TYR A 45 13.54 -10.57 -10.43
CA TYR A 45 12.36 -10.12 -9.71
C TYR A 45 11.89 -8.79 -10.30
N ALA A 46 10.63 -8.44 -10.10
CA ALA A 46 10.14 -7.07 -10.31
C ALA A 46 10.42 -6.23 -9.05
N ILE A 47 10.50 -4.91 -9.20
CA ILE A 47 10.54 -3.97 -8.08
C ILE A 47 9.27 -3.12 -8.13
N VAL A 48 8.43 -3.24 -7.10
CA VAL A 48 7.28 -2.39 -6.87
C VAL A 48 7.69 -1.30 -5.88
N LYS A 49 7.39 -0.04 -6.21
CA LYS A 49 7.54 1.08 -5.29
C LYS A 49 6.17 1.41 -4.68
N VAL A 50 6.06 1.29 -3.35
CA VAL A 50 4.84 1.63 -2.60
C VAL A 50 5.07 2.87 -1.76
N LEU A 51 4.14 3.83 -1.80
CA LEU A 51 4.19 5.02 -0.96
C LEU A 51 3.66 4.70 0.43
N TYR A 52 4.16 5.39 1.46
CA TYR A 52 3.67 5.20 2.83
C TYR A 52 3.42 6.49 3.59
N ALA A 53 2.44 6.42 4.49
CA ALA A 53 2.36 7.26 5.67
C ALA A 53 2.29 6.37 6.92
N THR A 54 2.94 6.78 8.01
CA THR A 54 3.05 5.97 9.22
C THR A 54 3.20 6.83 10.47
N ASP A 55 2.47 6.53 11.53
CA ASP A 55 2.63 7.14 12.86
C ASP A 55 3.33 6.19 13.85
N ARG A 56 4.13 5.26 13.31
CA ARG A 56 5.14 4.47 14.03
C ARG A 56 6.42 5.27 14.30
N ASN A 57 7.10 4.97 15.39
CA ASN A 57 8.45 5.47 15.64
C ASN A 57 9.44 4.99 14.56
N GLN A 58 10.28 5.89 14.05
CA GLN A 58 11.36 5.54 13.11
C GLN A 58 12.58 5.02 13.87
N ASN A 59 13.26 4.02 13.30
CA ASN A 59 14.52 3.47 13.80
C ASN A 59 15.64 3.82 12.80
N SER A 60 16.21 5.02 12.92
CA SER A 60 17.23 5.53 11.98
C SER A 60 18.47 4.62 11.94
N GLY A 61 18.87 4.22 10.73
CA GLY A 61 20.02 3.33 10.51
C GLY A 61 19.72 1.83 10.70
N ALA A 62 18.50 1.45 11.07
CA ALA A 62 18.10 0.04 11.12
C ALA A 62 17.87 -0.54 9.71
N PRO A 63 18.03 -1.86 9.50
CA PRO A 63 17.70 -2.53 8.22
C PRO A 63 16.26 -2.27 7.76
N PRO A 64 15.92 -2.44 6.46
CA PRO A 64 14.61 -2.08 5.90
C PRO A 64 13.41 -2.66 6.66
N ASN A 65 13.46 -3.94 7.03
CA ASN A 65 12.42 -4.63 7.81
C ASN A 65 12.26 -4.10 9.26
N GLN A 66 13.15 -3.24 9.72
CA GLN A 66 13.19 -2.66 11.06
C GLN A 66 13.15 -1.13 11.04
N SER A 67 13.06 -0.46 9.89
CA SER A 67 13.16 1.01 9.79
C SER A 67 12.04 1.77 10.52
N TYR A 68 10.91 1.12 10.82
CA TYR A 68 9.87 1.62 11.73
C TYR A 68 9.49 0.55 12.77
N GLY A 69 9.26 1.00 14.00
CA GLY A 69 8.98 0.14 15.16
C GLY A 69 7.49 -0.04 15.46
N ILE A 70 7.20 -0.29 16.73
CA ILE A 70 5.85 -0.58 17.26
C ILE A 70 5.34 0.51 18.23
N ASN A 71 6.09 1.59 18.44
CA ASN A 71 5.68 2.69 19.31
C ASN A 71 4.99 3.80 18.52
N ARG A 72 4.11 4.54 19.18
CA ARG A 72 3.41 5.73 18.66
C ARG A 72 4.40 6.88 18.41
N ALA A 73 4.23 7.62 17.32
CA ALA A 73 5.01 8.81 16.97
C ALA A 73 4.18 9.82 16.14
N SER A 74 4.79 10.95 15.75
CA SER A 74 4.21 11.84 14.75
C SER A 74 4.22 11.22 13.36
N ILE A 75 3.22 11.52 12.54
CA ILE A 75 3.10 10.99 11.18
C ILE A 75 4.33 11.33 10.31
N SER A 76 4.88 10.29 9.69
CA SER A 76 6.06 10.27 8.83
C SER A 76 5.67 9.73 7.44
N TYR A 77 6.40 10.13 6.41
CA TYR A 77 6.08 9.85 5.01
C TYR A 77 7.28 9.25 4.28
N GLY A 78 7.05 8.59 3.14
CA GLY A 78 8.11 8.13 2.25
C GLY A 78 7.64 7.15 1.19
N PHE A 79 8.58 6.38 0.65
CA PHE A 79 8.30 5.19 -0.14
C PHE A 79 9.16 3.99 0.28
N CYS A 80 8.66 2.80 0.00
CA CYS A 80 9.38 1.54 0.13
C CYS A 80 9.60 0.94 -1.27
N GLU A 81 10.71 0.24 -1.44
CA GLU A 81 10.99 -0.56 -2.63
C GLU A 81 10.92 -2.04 -2.25
N VAL A 82 10.00 -2.77 -2.88
CA VAL A 82 9.66 -4.16 -2.57
C VAL A 82 9.89 -5.01 -3.80
N SER A 83 10.56 -6.15 -3.62
CA SER A 83 10.73 -7.15 -4.67
C SER A 83 9.49 -8.03 -4.80
N ILE A 84 9.19 -8.46 -6.02
CA ILE A 84 8.21 -9.52 -6.32
C ILE A 84 8.92 -10.59 -7.18
N PRO A 85 9.00 -11.85 -6.75
CA PRO A 85 9.77 -12.89 -7.43
C PRO A 85 9.17 -13.21 -8.82
N ARG A 86 9.99 -13.69 -9.79
CA ARG A 86 9.48 -14.03 -11.13
C ARG A 86 8.50 -15.20 -11.17
N HIS A 87 8.47 -16.01 -10.11
CA HIS A 87 7.56 -17.14 -9.92
C HIS A 87 6.48 -16.87 -8.87
N HIS A 88 6.15 -15.59 -8.64
CA HIS A 88 5.12 -15.14 -7.70
C HIS A 88 3.76 -15.81 -7.97
N ILE A 89 3.07 -16.17 -6.90
CA ILE A 89 1.73 -16.76 -6.95
C ILE A 89 0.73 -15.73 -6.44
N ILE A 90 -0.27 -15.40 -7.26
CA ILE A 90 -1.32 -14.42 -6.93
C ILE A 90 -1.94 -14.72 -5.56
N GLY A 91 -2.03 -13.71 -4.70
CA GLY A 91 -2.52 -13.78 -3.33
C GLY A 91 -1.45 -14.14 -2.28
N VAL A 92 -0.28 -14.63 -2.68
CA VAL A 92 0.76 -15.11 -1.76
C VAL A 92 1.81 -14.04 -1.53
N THR A 93 2.01 -13.62 -0.27
CA THR A 93 3.23 -12.88 0.10
C THR A 93 4.34 -13.89 0.42
N GLU A 94 5.13 -14.32 -0.58
CA GLU A 94 6.18 -15.32 -0.33
C GLU A 94 7.21 -14.83 0.68
N GLN A 95 7.45 -15.62 1.73
CA GLN A 95 8.36 -15.29 2.83
C GLN A 95 9.21 -16.51 3.22
N PRO A 96 10.39 -16.30 3.85
CA PRO A 96 11.27 -17.39 4.27
C PRO A 96 10.56 -18.36 5.20
N SER A 97 10.68 -19.66 4.91
CA SER A 97 10.01 -20.70 5.69
C SER A 97 11.02 -21.64 6.34
N PHE A 98 10.86 -21.87 7.64
CA PHE A 98 11.60 -22.91 8.37
C PHE A 98 11.41 -24.31 7.78
N LEU A 99 10.23 -24.60 7.20
CA LEU A 99 9.96 -25.87 6.51
C LEU A 99 10.77 -26.03 5.21
N LYS A 100 11.18 -24.91 4.59
CA LYS A 100 12.08 -24.86 3.43
C LYS A 100 13.55 -24.65 3.81
N LEU A 101 13.87 -24.58 5.12
CA LEU A 101 15.17 -24.21 5.67
C LEU A 101 15.66 -22.81 5.24
N GLU A 102 14.73 -21.87 5.05
CA GLU A 102 15.00 -20.51 4.61
C GLU A 102 14.94 -19.53 5.78
N PHE A 103 16.10 -18.98 6.15
CA PHE A 103 16.30 -18.15 7.35
C PHE A 103 16.51 -16.66 7.07
N LYS A 104 16.50 -16.25 5.80
CA LYS A 104 16.67 -14.87 5.34
C LYS A 104 15.80 -14.61 4.11
N GLU A 105 15.33 -13.37 3.97
CA GLU A 105 14.67 -12.92 2.75
C GLU A 105 15.63 -12.97 1.55
N ASP A 106 15.09 -13.36 0.39
CA ASP A 106 15.81 -13.51 -0.88
C ASP A 106 14.88 -12.91 -1.96
N PRO A 107 15.21 -11.73 -2.53
CA PRO A 107 14.37 -11.05 -3.51
C PRO A 107 13.98 -11.90 -4.73
N LYS A 108 14.72 -12.97 -5.05
CA LYS A 108 14.40 -13.88 -6.17
C LYS A 108 13.30 -14.89 -5.84
N LYS A 109 13.01 -15.12 -4.56
CA LYS A 109 12.08 -16.15 -4.04
C LYS A 109 10.94 -15.59 -3.19
N HIS A 110 11.16 -14.41 -2.61
CA HIS A 110 10.35 -13.84 -1.55
C HIS A 110 9.92 -12.43 -1.94
N VAL A 111 8.72 -12.05 -1.57
CA VAL A 111 8.32 -10.65 -1.53
C VAL A 111 9.13 -10.00 -0.41
N ALA A 112 10.24 -9.34 -0.74
CA ALA A 112 11.19 -8.80 0.24
C ALA A 112 11.29 -7.28 0.16
N LEU A 113 11.34 -6.62 1.32
CA LEU A 113 11.47 -5.17 1.43
C LEU A 113 12.94 -4.77 1.27
N LEU A 114 13.28 -4.22 0.11
CA LEU A 114 14.65 -3.90 -0.29
C LEU A 114 15.16 -2.60 0.34
N GLY A 115 14.29 -1.61 0.48
CA GLY A 115 14.65 -0.28 0.94
C GLY A 115 13.44 0.52 1.43
N VAL A 116 13.73 1.47 2.32
CA VAL A 116 12.77 2.43 2.88
C VAL A 116 13.40 3.82 2.75
N THR A 117 12.73 4.74 2.06
CA THR A 117 13.18 6.12 1.85
C THR A 117 12.17 7.09 2.47
N PRO A 118 12.46 7.61 3.68
CA PRO A 118 11.69 8.69 4.27
C PRO A 118 11.74 9.95 3.41
N LEU A 119 10.62 10.67 3.32
CA LEU A 119 10.48 11.94 2.64
C LEU A 119 9.88 12.98 3.58
N ALA A 120 10.19 14.26 3.38
CA ALA A 120 9.40 15.32 3.99
C ALA A 120 7.98 15.31 3.39
N LYS A 121 6.98 15.77 4.16
CA LYS A 121 5.57 15.74 3.77
C LYS A 121 5.32 16.39 2.40
N ASN A 122 5.98 17.51 2.11
CA ASN A 122 5.84 18.20 0.82
C ASN A 122 6.45 17.38 -0.33
N ASP A 123 7.62 16.78 -0.12
CA ASP A 123 8.29 15.95 -1.14
C ASP A 123 7.52 14.67 -1.45
N PHE A 124 6.88 14.08 -0.42
CA PHE A 124 5.95 12.97 -0.59
C PHE A 124 4.76 13.36 -1.50
N PHE A 125 4.11 14.49 -1.25
CA PHE A 125 2.98 14.92 -2.09
C PHE A 125 3.43 15.38 -3.50
N ASN A 126 4.59 16.00 -3.64
CA ASN A 126 5.20 16.32 -4.95
C ASN A 126 5.51 15.04 -5.75
N TYR A 127 6.05 14.00 -5.09
CA TYR A 127 6.30 12.70 -5.70
C TYR A 127 4.99 11.98 -6.08
N LEU A 128 3.99 12.03 -5.21
CA LEU A 128 2.66 11.47 -5.49
C LEU A 128 2.01 12.15 -6.69
N VAL A 129 1.96 13.48 -6.74
CA VAL A 129 1.38 14.23 -7.88
C VAL A 129 2.10 13.92 -9.19
N SER A 130 3.44 13.87 -9.19
CA SER A 130 4.20 13.55 -10.41
C SER A 130 4.02 12.10 -10.85
N THR A 131 3.87 11.15 -9.92
CA THR A 131 3.55 9.75 -10.24
C THR A 131 2.12 9.60 -10.78
N VAL A 132 1.12 10.15 -10.06
CA VAL A 132 -0.30 10.13 -10.42
C VAL A 132 -0.55 10.81 -11.77
N SER A 133 0.18 11.88 -12.09
CA SER A 133 0.02 12.61 -13.36
C SER A 133 0.43 11.82 -14.60
N ASN A 134 1.18 10.72 -14.45
CA ASN A 134 1.54 9.82 -15.55
C ASN A 134 0.46 8.76 -15.83
N SER A 135 -0.46 8.51 -14.88
CA SER A 135 -1.59 7.59 -15.06
C SER A 135 -2.75 8.32 -15.76
N PRO A 136 -3.29 7.82 -16.89
CA PRO A 136 -4.42 8.45 -17.58
C PRO A 136 -5.68 8.56 -16.71
N GLU A 137 -5.93 7.58 -15.84
CA GLU A 137 -7.09 7.57 -14.94
C GLU A 137 -6.82 8.17 -13.57
N LYS A 138 -5.56 8.49 -13.23
CA LYS A 138 -5.17 9.04 -11.93
C LYS A 138 -5.73 8.22 -10.75
N LYS A 139 -5.68 6.89 -10.90
CA LYS A 139 -6.10 5.89 -9.91
C LYS A 139 -5.06 5.77 -8.79
N THR A 140 -5.52 5.62 -7.55
CA THR A 140 -4.67 5.31 -6.39
C THR A 140 -5.43 4.48 -5.38
N PHE A 141 -4.77 3.56 -4.68
CA PHE A 141 -5.36 2.91 -3.51
C PHE A 141 -4.57 3.20 -2.24
N ILE A 142 -5.28 3.24 -1.10
CA ILE A 142 -4.70 3.35 0.24
C ILE A 142 -5.06 2.07 1.00
N PHE A 143 -4.06 1.25 1.33
CA PHE A 143 -4.22 0.07 2.18
C PHE A 143 -4.02 0.40 3.67
N VAL A 144 -4.92 -0.10 4.53
CA VAL A 144 -4.84 0.01 6.00
C VAL A 144 -4.81 -1.40 6.60
N HIS A 145 -3.67 -1.79 7.17
CA HIS A 145 -3.46 -3.15 7.65
C HIS A 145 -4.22 -3.49 8.94
N GLY A 146 -4.34 -4.79 9.23
CA GLY A 146 -4.95 -5.33 10.45
C GLY A 146 -4.04 -5.27 11.70
N TYR A 147 -4.50 -5.91 12.78
CA TYR A 147 -3.69 -6.16 13.98
C TYR A 147 -2.58 -7.20 13.67
N ASN A 148 -1.59 -7.35 14.56
CA ASN A 148 -0.48 -8.29 14.39
C ASN A 148 0.27 -8.11 13.05
N VAL A 149 0.55 -6.86 12.64
CA VAL A 149 1.27 -6.55 11.41
C VAL A 149 2.39 -5.55 11.68
N SER A 150 3.60 -5.83 11.18
CA SER A 150 4.72 -4.89 11.16
C SER A 150 4.66 -3.92 9.98
N PHE A 151 5.45 -2.84 10.02
CA PHE A 151 5.63 -1.93 8.88
C PHE A 151 6.10 -2.67 7.62
N ALA A 152 6.98 -3.67 7.78
CA ALA A 152 7.52 -4.44 6.68
C ALA A 152 6.45 -5.30 6.00
N GLU A 153 5.65 -6.02 6.78
CA GLU A 153 4.53 -6.84 6.26
C GLU A 153 3.46 -5.98 5.58
N ALA A 154 3.17 -4.79 6.13
CA ALA A 154 2.28 -3.82 5.49
C ALA A 154 2.81 -3.37 4.11
N ALA A 155 4.09 -3.01 4.01
CA ALA A 155 4.72 -2.66 2.74
C ALA A 155 4.66 -3.83 1.73
N ARG A 156 4.98 -5.06 2.19
CA ARG A 156 4.95 -6.28 1.37
C ARG A 156 3.56 -6.62 0.84
N LYS A 157 2.54 -6.67 1.71
CA LYS A 157 1.16 -6.99 1.31
C LYS A 157 0.58 -5.90 0.38
N THR A 158 0.94 -4.63 0.57
CA THR A 158 0.57 -3.54 -0.36
C THR A 158 1.20 -3.74 -1.74
N ALA A 159 2.47 -4.13 -1.80
CA ALA A 159 3.16 -4.38 -3.06
C ALA A 159 2.60 -5.60 -3.82
N GLN A 160 2.26 -6.67 -3.10
CA GLN A 160 1.60 -7.86 -3.63
C GLN A 160 0.20 -7.54 -4.17
N ILE A 161 -0.65 -6.85 -3.39
CA ILE A 161 -1.99 -6.40 -3.84
C ILE A 161 -1.89 -5.56 -5.12
N TYR A 162 -0.94 -4.64 -5.21
CA TYR A 162 -0.71 -3.85 -6.43
C TYR A 162 -0.32 -4.71 -7.63
N TYR A 163 0.67 -5.59 -7.43
CA TYR A 163 1.22 -6.42 -8.51
C TYR A 163 0.17 -7.39 -9.07
N ASP A 164 -0.61 -8.01 -8.19
CA ASP A 164 -1.62 -9.00 -8.55
C ASP A 164 -2.87 -8.40 -9.19
N LEU A 165 -3.27 -7.18 -8.78
CA LEU A 165 -4.32 -6.45 -9.46
C LEU A 165 -3.86 -6.01 -10.86
N ASN A 166 -2.57 -5.69 -11.05
CA ASN A 166 -1.99 -5.30 -12.34
C ASN A 166 -2.77 -4.14 -13.02
N ILE A 167 -3.27 -3.20 -12.21
CA ILE A 167 -3.97 -1.98 -12.63
C ILE A 167 -2.97 -0.81 -12.60
N ASP A 168 -3.04 0.09 -13.59
CA ASP A 168 -2.31 1.36 -13.54
C ASP A 168 -2.91 2.27 -12.45
N MET A 169 -2.27 2.26 -11.27
CA MET A 169 -2.64 3.04 -10.11
C MET A 169 -1.45 3.23 -9.17
N VAL A 170 -1.39 4.31 -8.39
CA VAL A 170 -0.30 4.46 -7.39
C VAL A 170 -0.65 3.70 -6.10
N PRO A 171 0.18 2.73 -5.67
CA PRO A 171 -0.01 2.01 -4.41
C PRO A 171 0.46 2.84 -3.21
N VAL A 172 -0.40 2.97 -2.22
CA VAL A 172 -0.13 3.69 -0.97
C VAL A 172 -0.58 2.83 0.21
N PHE A 173 0.12 2.90 1.34
CA PHE A 173 -0.37 2.31 2.60
C PHE A 173 -0.24 3.24 3.79
N TYR A 174 -1.16 3.06 4.73
CA TYR A 174 -1.10 3.67 6.05
C TYR A 174 -0.73 2.60 7.08
N SER A 175 0.42 2.77 7.75
CA SER A 175 0.87 1.85 8.79
C SER A 175 0.78 2.47 10.18
N TRP A 176 -0.20 2.01 10.93
CA TRP A 176 -0.40 2.37 12.34
C TRP A 176 0.44 1.46 13.26
N PRO A 177 0.76 1.84 14.52
CA PRO A 177 1.65 1.11 15.41
C PRO A 177 1.08 -0.20 15.99
N SER A 178 0.64 -1.11 15.13
CA SER A 178 0.40 -2.50 15.52
C SER A 178 1.69 -3.14 16.06
N GLN A 179 1.53 -3.91 17.13
CA GLN A 179 2.56 -4.54 17.94
C GLN A 179 3.23 -5.74 17.28
N ALA A 180 2.78 -6.19 16.10
CA ALA A 180 3.32 -7.33 15.36
C ALA A 180 3.43 -8.63 16.19
N ARG A 181 2.48 -8.85 17.12
CA ARG A 181 2.37 -10.06 17.94
C ARG A 181 0.92 -10.31 18.37
N THR A 182 0.46 -11.55 18.27
CA THR A 182 -0.92 -11.96 18.57
C THR A 182 -1.34 -11.70 20.02
N SER A 183 -0.40 -11.83 20.96
CA SER A 183 -0.63 -11.63 22.40
C SER A 183 -0.85 -10.18 22.83
N ALA A 184 -0.67 -9.21 21.94
CA ALA A 184 -0.80 -7.78 22.25
C ALA A 184 -2.08 -7.14 21.67
N TYR A 185 -3.09 -7.96 21.36
CA TYR A 185 -4.34 -7.54 20.71
C TYR A 185 -5.01 -6.31 21.37
N THR A 186 -5.12 -6.25 22.70
CA THR A 186 -5.71 -5.10 23.40
C THR A 186 -4.85 -3.83 23.35
N ILE A 187 -3.52 -3.95 23.16
CA ILE A 187 -2.64 -2.81 22.89
C ILE A 187 -2.86 -2.32 21.45
N ASP A 188 -3.05 -3.25 20.51
CA ASP A 188 -3.43 -2.96 19.13
C ASP A 188 -4.78 -2.23 19.07
N GLU A 189 -5.77 -2.59 19.88
CA GLU A 189 -7.04 -1.85 19.99
C GLU A 189 -6.85 -0.41 20.47
N GLN A 190 -6.09 -0.19 21.55
CA GLN A 190 -5.79 1.17 22.03
C GLN A 190 -4.96 1.99 21.03
N ASN A 191 -4.15 1.34 20.19
CA ASN A 191 -3.39 1.97 19.11
C ASN A 191 -4.29 2.30 17.91
N ALA A 192 -5.24 1.41 17.58
CA ALA A 192 -6.26 1.59 16.55
C ALA A 192 -7.30 2.66 16.90
N GLU A 193 -7.55 2.93 18.18
CA GLU A 193 -8.29 4.13 18.62
C GLU A 193 -7.44 5.39 18.37
N TRP A 194 -6.24 5.45 18.98
CA TRP A 194 -5.38 6.64 18.96
C TRP A 194 -4.96 7.10 17.55
N THR A 195 -4.72 6.17 16.63
CA THR A 195 -4.26 6.47 15.25
C THR A 195 -5.37 7.03 14.34
N GLN A 196 -6.66 6.93 14.71
CA GLN A 196 -7.77 7.41 13.86
C GLN A 196 -7.64 8.90 13.50
N THR A 197 -7.24 9.74 14.45
CA THR A 197 -7.00 11.17 14.22
C THR A 197 -5.84 11.42 13.25
N ASN A 198 -4.79 10.58 13.29
CA ASN A 198 -3.66 10.68 12.39
C ASN A 198 -4.02 10.21 10.96
N LEU A 199 -4.82 9.14 10.83
CA LEU A 199 -5.36 8.70 9.55
C LEU A 199 -6.33 9.74 8.97
N LYS A 200 -7.21 10.35 9.79
CA LYS A 200 -8.11 11.44 9.38
C LYS A 200 -7.33 12.59 8.75
N HIS A 201 -6.28 13.07 9.41
CA HIS A 201 -5.44 14.14 8.88
C HIS A 201 -4.71 13.72 7.59
N PHE A 202 -4.17 12.50 7.54
CA PHE A 202 -3.56 11.96 6.31
C PHE A 202 -4.54 11.91 5.14
N LEU A 203 -5.77 11.42 5.36
CA LEU A 203 -6.80 11.36 4.33
C LEU A 203 -7.18 12.77 3.85
N ILE A 204 -7.28 13.77 4.74
CA ILE A 204 -7.52 15.17 4.34
C ILE A 204 -6.36 15.69 3.47
N ASP A 205 -5.10 15.54 3.92
CA ASP A 205 -3.93 15.93 3.13
C ASP A 205 -3.91 15.23 1.76
N PHE A 206 -4.29 13.94 1.69
CA PHE A 206 -4.35 13.17 0.45
C PHE A 206 -5.49 13.62 -0.47
N LEU A 207 -6.68 13.87 0.08
CA LEU A 207 -7.87 14.36 -0.63
C LEU A 207 -7.77 15.83 -1.04
N GLU A 208 -6.74 16.53 -0.58
CA GLU A 208 -6.28 17.82 -1.11
C GLU A 208 -5.18 17.62 -2.17
N LYS A 209 -4.02 17.09 -1.76
CA LYS A 209 -2.72 17.33 -2.42
C LYS A 209 -2.29 16.26 -3.42
N SER A 210 -2.99 15.14 -3.56
CA SER A 210 -2.55 14.00 -4.41
C SER A 210 -2.82 14.13 -5.92
N ASP A 211 -3.67 15.08 -6.33
CA ASP A 211 -4.34 15.15 -7.65
C ASP A 211 -5.18 13.92 -8.08
N SER A 212 -5.05 12.74 -7.44
CA SER A 212 -5.80 11.50 -7.70
C SER A 212 -7.31 11.70 -7.89
N LYS A 213 -7.86 11.23 -9.01
CA LYS A 213 -9.29 11.38 -9.33
C LYS A 213 -10.11 10.17 -8.91
N ASN A 214 -9.47 9.01 -8.80
CA ASN A 214 -10.09 7.73 -8.47
C ASN A 214 -9.36 7.10 -7.28
N ILE A 215 -9.85 7.35 -6.06
CA ILE A 215 -9.24 6.89 -4.81
C ILE A 215 -10.03 5.69 -4.27
N TYR A 216 -9.35 4.56 -4.08
CA TYR A 216 -9.91 3.35 -3.50
C TYR A 216 -9.30 3.14 -2.11
N LEU A 217 -10.14 2.84 -1.11
CA LEU A 217 -9.70 2.70 0.27
C LEU A 217 -9.89 1.23 0.69
N ILE A 218 -8.81 0.54 1.01
CA ILE A 218 -8.83 -0.91 1.32
C ILE A 218 -8.38 -1.10 2.77
N ALA A 219 -9.17 -1.77 3.60
CA ALA A 219 -8.76 -2.09 4.97
C ALA A 219 -8.97 -3.56 5.32
N HIS A 220 -8.03 -4.13 6.08
CA HIS A 220 -8.09 -5.52 6.55
C HIS A 220 -8.28 -5.60 8.07
N SER A 221 -9.13 -6.52 8.55
CA SER A 221 -9.29 -6.86 9.97
C SER A 221 -9.49 -5.60 10.83
N MET A 222 -8.70 -5.40 11.89
CA MET A 222 -8.79 -4.26 12.80
C MET A 222 -8.58 -2.90 12.10
N GLY A 223 -7.89 -2.86 10.95
CA GLY A 223 -7.74 -1.65 10.12
C GLY A 223 -9.07 -1.05 9.69
N ASN A 224 -10.12 -1.88 9.55
CA ASN A 224 -11.48 -1.43 9.23
C ASN A 224 -12.07 -0.54 10.33
N ARG A 225 -11.74 -0.77 11.60
CA ARG A 225 -12.17 0.11 12.72
C ARG A 225 -11.66 1.53 12.55
N ILE A 226 -10.43 1.65 12.04
CA ILE A 226 -9.67 2.88 11.86
C ILE A 226 -10.16 3.60 10.60
N LEU A 227 -10.13 2.91 9.45
CA LEU A 227 -10.49 3.48 8.16
C LEU A 227 -11.94 3.99 8.14
N SER A 228 -12.89 3.14 8.55
CA SER A 228 -14.32 3.49 8.45
C SER A 228 -14.65 4.75 9.25
N ARG A 229 -14.12 4.86 10.48
CA ARG A 229 -14.29 6.05 11.33
C ARG A 229 -13.60 7.27 10.73
N ALA A 230 -12.35 7.15 10.29
CA ALA A 230 -11.63 8.26 9.67
C ALA A 230 -12.35 8.78 8.41
N VAL A 231 -12.87 7.90 7.54
CA VAL A 231 -13.64 8.29 6.35
C VAL A 231 -14.95 9.01 6.72
N ILE A 232 -15.73 8.46 7.66
CA ILE A 232 -16.94 9.13 8.17
C ILE A 232 -16.61 10.53 8.70
N ASP A 233 -15.53 10.66 9.47
CA ASP A 233 -15.09 11.92 10.05
C ASP A 233 -14.64 12.95 9.00
N VAL A 234 -13.89 12.51 7.97
CA VAL A 234 -13.47 13.37 6.86
C VAL A 234 -14.67 13.87 6.07
N LEU A 235 -15.66 13.02 5.80
CA LEU A 235 -16.87 13.35 5.04
C LEU A 235 -17.92 14.09 5.88
N ASN A 236 -17.76 14.13 7.21
CA ASN A 236 -18.50 15.02 8.10
C ASN A 236 -17.95 16.44 8.06
N THR A 237 -16.63 16.64 7.93
CA THR A 237 -16.03 17.98 7.85
C THR A 237 -15.88 18.51 6.42
N ASN A 238 -15.68 17.63 5.43
CA ASN A 238 -15.39 17.96 4.03
C ASN A 238 -16.25 17.09 3.09
N PRO A 239 -17.57 17.33 2.97
CA PRO A 239 -18.47 16.47 2.20
C PRO A 239 -18.10 16.36 0.72
N ASP A 240 -17.55 17.42 0.10
CA ASP A 240 -17.17 17.44 -1.32
C ASP A 240 -16.09 16.40 -1.68
N TYR A 241 -15.28 15.98 -0.71
CA TYR A 241 -14.22 14.99 -0.90
C TYR A 241 -14.77 13.60 -1.27
N ARG A 242 -16.05 13.33 -0.98
CA ARG A 242 -16.82 12.16 -1.45
C ARG A 242 -16.55 11.88 -2.93
N ASN A 243 -16.53 12.91 -3.78
CA ASN A 243 -16.42 12.75 -5.23
C ASN A 243 -15.09 12.11 -5.69
N ARG A 244 -14.02 12.17 -4.87
CA ARG A 244 -12.71 11.58 -5.16
C ARG A 244 -12.61 10.11 -4.72
N ILE A 245 -13.38 9.71 -3.71
CA ILE A 245 -13.45 8.32 -3.22
C ILE A 245 -14.37 7.52 -4.16
N LYS A 246 -13.94 6.32 -4.56
CA LYS A 246 -14.67 5.46 -5.51
C LYS A 246 -15.20 4.18 -4.89
N GLU A 247 -14.47 3.62 -3.92
CA GLU A 247 -14.94 2.49 -3.11
C GLU A 247 -14.27 2.50 -1.74
N VAL A 248 -15.01 2.12 -0.71
CA VAL A 248 -14.49 1.67 0.58
C VAL A 248 -14.59 0.14 0.62
N ILE A 249 -13.45 -0.53 0.44
CA ILE A 249 -13.31 -1.99 0.42
C ILE A 249 -12.94 -2.46 1.83
N LEU A 250 -13.88 -3.12 2.49
CA LEU A 250 -13.73 -3.63 3.85
C LEU A 250 -13.48 -5.14 3.81
N THR A 251 -12.24 -5.59 4.03
CA THR A 251 -11.90 -7.02 4.03
C THR A 251 -11.79 -7.56 5.45
N ALA A 252 -12.52 -8.66 5.71
CA ALA A 252 -12.65 -9.28 7.03
C ALA A 252 -12.87 -8.27 8.19
N PRO A 253 -13.83 -7.32 8.12
CA PRO A 253 -13.92 -6.23 9.08
C PRO A 253 -14.10 -6.69 10.54
N ASP A 254 -13.04 -6.48 11.33
CA ASP A 254 -13.07 -6.60 12.80
C ASP A 254 -13.76 -5.38 13.42
N ILE A 255 -15.04 -5.21 13.09
CA ILE A 255 -15.95 -4.26 13.72
C ILE A 255 -17.05 -5.10 14.38
N ASP A 256 -17.51 -4.71 15.55
CA ASP A 256 -18.68 -5.33 16.17
C ASP A 256 -19.90 -5.25 15.23
N ALA A 257 -20.62 -6.37 15.08
CA ALA A 257 -21.67 -6.49 14.07
C ALA A 257 -22.82 -5.48 14.26
N ASP A 258 -23.18 -5.15 15.49
CA ASP A 258 -24.27 -4.21 15.79
C ASP A 258 -23.78 -2.76 15.75
N VAL A 259 -22.54 -2.48 16.18
CA VAL A 259 -21.86 -1.19 15.92
C VAL A 259 -21.75 -0.92 14.41
N PHE A 260 -21.46 -1.95 13.60
CA PHE A 260 -21.40 -1.80 12.15
C PHE A 260 -22.76 -1.44 11.57
N LYS A 261 -23.81 -2.19 11.91
CA LYS A 261 -25.20 -1.93 11.43
C LYS A 261 -25.80 -0.62 11.94
N ARG A 262 -25.46 -0.19 13.16
CA ARG A 262 -26.03 1.00 13.83
C ARG A 262 -25.27 2.29 13.52
N ASP A 263 -23.95 2.25 13.49
CA ASP A 263 -23.12 3.47 13.44
C ASP A 263 -22.36 3.60 12.11
N ILE A 264 -21.72 2.53 11.62
CA ILE A 264 -20.77 2.61 10.50
C ILE A 264 -21.48 2.56 9.14
N ALA A 265 -22.29 1.54 8.91
CA ALA A 265 -22.99 1.35 7.63
C ALA A 265 -23.96 2.50 7.30
N PRO A 266 -24.80 2.99 8.23
CA PRO A 266 -25.67 4.13 7.96
C PRO A 266 -24.87 5.39 7.65
N ALA A 267 -23.75 5.62 8.34
CA ALA A 267 -22.94 6.82 8.14
C ALA A 267 -22.24 6.82 6.76
N LEU A 268 -21.65 5.70 6.33
CA LEU A 268 -21.03 5.61 5.00
C LEU A 268 -22.08 5.73 3.87
N VAL A 269 -23.20 4.99 3.98
CA VAL A 269 -24.28 5.05 2.98
C VAL A 269 -24.96 6.42 2.94
N ALA A 270 -25.09 7.13 4.06
CA ALA A 270 -25.62 8.50 4.09
C ALA A 270 -24.68 9.55 3.46
N LYS A 271 -23.38 9.26 3.28
CA LYS A 271 -22.48 10.04 2.42
C LYS A 271 -22.54 9.60 0.96
N GLY A 272 -23.33 8.58 0.64
CA GLY A 272 -23.39 7.93 -0.66
C GLY A 272 -22.09 7.23 -1.03
N GLU A 273 -21.22 6.88 -0.07
CA GLU A 273 -19.99 6.15 -0.36
C GLU A 273 -20.32 4.72 -0.81
N PRO A 274 -19.70 4.20 -1.89
CA PRO A 274 -19.89 2.83 -2.30
C PRO A 274 -19.02 1.96 -1.39
N VAL A 275 -19.64 0.99 -0.72
CA VAL A 275 -18.96 0.10 0.22
C VAL A 275 -19.12 -1.33 -0.25
N THR A 276 -18.00 -2.04 -0.35
CA THR A 276 -17.97 -3.48 -0.60
C THR A 276 -17.32 -4.17 0.61
N LEU A 277 -18.01 -5.12 1.20
CA LEU A 277 -17.59 -5.84 2.41
C LEU A 277 -17.34 -7.31 2.07
N TYR A 278 -16.12 -7.79 2.29
CA TYR A 278 -15.76 -9.21 2.14
C TYR A 278 -15.69 -9.85 3.53
N ALA A 279 -16.42 -10.95 3.72
CA ALA A 279 -16.54 -11.65 5.00
C ALA A 279 -16.53 -13.18 4.82
N SER A 280 -16.02 -13.91 5.81
CA SER A 280 -15.82 -15.36 5.74
C SER A 280 -15.99 -16.02 7.12
N SER A 281 -16.56 -17.23 7.17
CA SER A 281 -16.67 -18.03 8.39
C SER A 281 -15.42 -18.88 8.68
N THR A 282 -14.39 -18.81 7.83
CA THR A 282 -13.12 -19.54 8.00
C THR A 282 -12.00 -18.63 8.51
N ASP A 283 -12.26 -17.32 8.65
CA ASP A 283 -11.27 -16.32 9.07
C ASP A 283 -10.82 -16.52 10.53
N LYS A 284 -9.60 -17.03 10.68
CA LYS A 284 -9.00 -17.40 11.97
C LYS A 284 -8.67 -16.16 12.82
N ALA A 285 -8.46 -15.02 12.18
CA ALA A 285 -8.13 -13.75 12.83
C ALA A 285 -9.39 -13.13 13.47
N LEU A 286 -10.53 -13.23 12.79
CA LEU A 286 -11.83 -12.87 13.33
C LEU A 286 -12.33 -13.86 14.39
N ALA A 287 -12.10 -15.16 14.23
CA ALA A 287 -12.40 -16.14 15.28
C ALA A 287 -11.64 -15.83 16.60
N ALA A 288 -10.38 -15.38 16.51
CA ALA A 288 -9.62 -14.90 17.67
C ALA A 288 -10.22 -13.61 18.28
N SER A 289 -10.67 -12.65 17.44
CA SER A 289 -11.39 -11.46 17.89
C SER A 289 -12.69 -11.81 18.63
N GLN A 290 -13.49 -12.76 18.12
CA GLN A 290 -14.71 -13.22 18.77
C GLN A 290 -14.43 -13.94 20.09
N ALA A 291 -13.36 -14.74 20.19
CA ALA A 291 -12.97 -15.39 21.44
C ALA A 291 -12.65 -14.38 22.56
N ILE A 292 -12.16 -13.18 22.19
CA ILE A 292 -11.91 -12.07 23.11
C ILE A 292 -13.20 -11.30 23.42
N HIS A 293 -13.97 -10.90 22.40
CA HIS A 293 -15.09 -9.96 22.53
C HIS A 293 -16.47 -10.59 22.81
N ARG A 294 -16.64 -11.87 22.49
CA ARG A 294 -17.90 -12.66 22.61
C ARG A 294 -19.09 -12.20 21.77
N TYR A 295 -18.94 -11.15 20.96
CA TYR A 295 -19.96 -10.67 20.01
C TYR A 295 -19.53 -10.91 18.55
N PRO A 296 -20.47 -11.17 17.62
CA PRO A 296 -20.15 -11.36 16.20
C PRO A 296 -19.41 -10.15 15.59
N ARG A 297 -18.60 -10.42 14.57
CA ARG A 297 -17.86 -9.38 13.83
C ARG A 297 -18.46 -9.18 12.45
N ALA A 298 -18.38 -7.96 11.92
CA ALA A 298 -18.91 -7.63 10.61
C ALA A 298 -18.26 -8.42 9.45
N GLY A 299 -17.03 -8.89 9.64
CA GLY A 299 -16.31 -9.74 8.69
C GLY A 299 -16.54 -11.24 8.84
N ASP A 300 -17.34 -11.70 9.80
CA ASP A 300 -17.66 -13.11 9.97
C ASP A 300 -19.05 -13.42 9.39
N SER A 301 -19.14 -14.51 8.62
CA SER A 301 -20.38 -15.01 8.03
C SER A 301 -20.96 -16.24 8.76
N SER A 302 -20.29 -16.77 9.80
CA SER A 302 -20.66 -18.02 10.48
C SER A 302 -22.08 -18.04 11.07
N THR A 303 -22.59 -16.87 11.44
CA THR A 303 -23.95 -16.65 11.97
C THR A 303 -24.89 -15.98 10.94
N GLY A 304 -24.47 -15.94 9.67
CA GLY A 304 -25.09 -15.18 8.58
C GLY A 304 -24.33 -13.88 8.28
N LEU A 305 -24.21 -13.54 7.00
CA LEU A 305 -23.55 -12.32 6.54
C LEU A 305 -24.30 -11.06 7.01
N ILE A 306 -23.59 -9.95 7.28
CA ILE A 306 -24.25 -8.67 7.48
C ILE A 306 -24.81 -8.15 6.15
N TYR A 307 -26.12 -7.98 6.07
CA TYR A 307 -26.79 -7.16 5.08
C TYR A 307 -27.02 -5.73 5.61
N TYR A 308 -26.80 -4.73 4.75
CA TYR A 308 -27.27 -3.35 4.94
C TYR A 308 -27.55 -2.71 3.56
N PRO A 309 -28.73 -2.08 3.33
CA PRO A 309 -29.03 -1.46 2.04
C PRO A 309 -28.01 -0.40 1.64
N GLY A 310 -27.39 -0.57 0.46
CA GLY A 310 -26.31 0.31 -0.03
C GLY A 310 -24.89 -0.21 0.22
N ILE A 311 -24.72 -1.35 0.90
CA ILE A 311 -23.43 -2.06 1.01
C ILE A 311 -23.49 -3.35 0.19
N GLU A 312 -22.47 -3.58 -0.63
CA GLU A 312 -22.27 -4.86 -1.34
C GLU A 312 -21.53 -5.83 -0.42
N SER A 313 -22.29 -6.56 0.38
CA SER A 313 -21.76 -7.63 1.23
C SER A 313 -21.52 -8.90 0.41
N ILE A 314 -20.30 -9.43 0.51
CA ILE A 314 -19.77 -10.54 -0.26
C ILE A 314 -19.32 -11.65 0.70
N ASP A 315 -19.98 -12.80 0.59
CA ASP A 315 -19.58 -14.07 1.19
C ASP A 315 -18.37 -14.64 0.44
N ALA A 316 -17.26 -14.65 1.16
CA ALA A 316 -15.97 -15.21 0.79
C ALA A 316 -15.67 -16.48 1.61
N THR A 317 -16.67 -17.17 2.16
CA THR A 317 -16.45 -18.40 2.97
C THR A 317 -15.80 -19.53 2.19
N SER A 318 -16.02 -19.62 0.87
CA SER A 318 -15.32 -20.54 -0.02
C SER A 318 -13.86 -20.14 -0.30
N VAL A 319 -13.41 -18.96 0.14
CA VAL A 319 -12.09 -18.40 -0.16
C VAL A 319 -11.53 -17.56 1.00
N ASP A 320 -10.71 -18.18 1.88
CA ASP A 320 -10.15 -17.60 3.12
C ASP A 320 -9.71 -16.13 2.98
N THR A 321 -10.41 -15.24 3.70
CA THR A 321 -10.12 -13.80 3.75
C THR A 321 -8.96 -13.44 4.66
N SER A 322 -8.27 -14.42 5.27
CA SER A 322 -7.15 -14.16 6.17
C SER A 322 -5.92 -13.64 5.41
N PHE A 323 -5.74 -12.31 5.29
CA PHE A 323 -4.55 -11.67 4.70
C PHE A 323 -3.24 -11.90 5.50
N ILE A 324 -3.18 -12.93 6.36
CA ILE A 324 -2.12 -13.20 7.34
C ILE A 324 -1.67 -14.67 7.27
N GLY A 325 -0.53 -14.90 6.61
CA GLY A 325 0.46 -15.94 6.92
C GLY A 325 0.15 -17.40 6.59
N HIS A 326 -1.11 -17.85 6.62
CA HIS A 326 -1.51 -19.25 6.46
C HIS A 326 -2.81 -19.46 5.66
N SER A 327 -3.12 -18.53 4.75
CA SER A 327 -4.15 -18.65 3.71
C SER A 327 -3.71 -19.58 2.57
N TYR A 328 -4.65 -20.21 1.87
CA TYR A 328 -4.34 -20.99 0.66
C TYR A 328 -4.21 -20.08 -0.58
N PRO A 329 -3.21 -20.30 -1.46
CA PRO A 329 -2.96 -19.42 -2.63
C PRO A 329 -4.14 -19.27 -3.61
N SER A 330 -5.01 -20.28 -3.70
CA SER A 330 -6.20 -20.26 -4.54
C SER A 330 -7.25 -19.25 -4.09
N GLU A 331 -7.23 -18.83 -2.82
CA GLU A 331 -8.38 -18.24 -2.15
C GLU A 331 -8.29 -16.71 -2.07
N GLU A 332 -7.17 -16.14 -1.59
CA GLU A 332 -6.90 -14.69 -1.71
C GLU A 332 -6.99 -14.22 -3.18
N ARG A 333 -6.64 -15.10 -4.13
CA ARG A 333 -6.74 -14.85 -5.58
C ARG A 333 -8.15 -14.51 -6.05
N SER A 334 -9.19 -15.17 -5.53
CA SER A 334 -10.57 -14.91 -5.99
C SER A 334 -11.09 -13.57 -5.46
N VAL A 335 -10.76 -13.21 -4.22
CA VAL A 335 -11.03 -11.87 -3.66
C VAL A 335 -10.30 -10.79 -4.46
N LEU A 336 -9.02 -11.00 -4.81
CA LEU A 336 -8.26 -10.09 -5.66
C LEU A 336 -8.84 -9.98 -7.09
N SER A 337 -9.31 -11.09 -7.67
CA SER A 337 -9.97 -11.07 -8.98
C SER A 337 -11.33 -10.35 -8.98
N ASP A 338 -12.04 -10.34 -7.86
CA ASP A 338 -13.30 -9.61 -7.71
C ASP A 338 -13.06 -8.11 -7.47
N ILE A 339 -12.05 -7.79 -6.64
CA ILE A 339 -11.51 -6.42 -6.48
C ILE A 339 -10.99 -5.88 -7.82
N PHE A 340 -10.41 -6.70 -8.69
CA PHE A 340 -10.00 -6.29 -10.04
C PHE A 340 -11.20 -5.76 -10.85
N TYR A 341 -12.32 -6.49 -10.93
CA TYR A 341 -13.50 -6.00 -11.65
C TYR A 341 -14.12 -4.75 -11.01
N LEU A 342 -14.01 -4.61 -9.69
CA LEU A 342 -14.49 -3.45 -8.94
C LEU A 342 -13.66 -2.18 -9.20
N ILE A 343 -12.32 -2.30 -9.24
CA ILE A 343 -11.39 -1.16 -9.43
C ILE A 343 -11.13 -0.86 -10.91
N ASN A 344 -10.94 -1.89 -11.74
CA ASN A 344 -10.61 -1.72 -13.16
C ASN A 344 -11.82 -1.28 -13.97
N ASP A 345 -12.91 -2.06 -13.90
CA ASP A 345 -14.10 -1.89 -14.75
C ASP A 345 -15.20 -1.04 -14.08
N ASN A 346 -15.02 -0.63 -12.82
CA ASN A 346 -16.03 0.09 -12.02
C ASN A 346 -17.39 -0.65 -11.94
N LYS A 347 -17.35 -1.99 -11.86
CA LYS A 347 -18.54 -2.85 -11.84
C LYS A 347 -19.11 -3.02 -10.43
N ARG A 348 -20.42 -2.79 -10.28
CA ARG A 348 -21.18 -3.22 -9.09
C ARG A 348 -21.30 -4.74 -9.04
N ALA A 349 -21.55 -5.31 -7.87
CA ALA A 349 -21.57 -6.76 -7.64
C ALA A 349 -22.47 -7.52 -8.63
N SER A 350 -23.64 -6.96 -8.99
CA SER A 350 -24.56 -7.50 -10.01
C SER A 350 -24.02 -7.54 -11.44
N GLN A 351 -22.81 -7.02 -11.68
CA GLN A 351 -22.12 -6.97 -12.96
C GLN A 351 -20.79 -7.74 -12.93
N ARG A 352 -20.38 -8.30 -11.78
CA ARG A 352 -19.11 -9.00 -11.57
C ARG A 352 -19.33 -10.50 -11.74
N ILE A 353 -18.74 -11.08 -12.80
CA ILE A 353 -19.02 -12.45 -13.28
C ILE A 353 -18.65 -13.53 -12.24
N GLY A 354 -17.71 -13.23 -11.34
CA GLY A 354 -17.32 -14.10 -10.23
C GLY A 354 -18.30 -14.14 -9.06
N LEU A 355 -19.45 -13.46 -9.12
CA LEU A 355 -20.42 -13.38 -8.03
C LEU A 355 -21.79 -13.97 -8.39
N SER A 356 -22.40 -14.67 -7.43
CA SER A 356 -23.81 -15.11 -7.48
C SER A 356 -24.63 -14.45 -6.38
N TYR A 357 -25.86 -14.01 -6.67
CA TYR A 357 -26.74 -13.43 -5.65
C TYR A 357 -27.47 -14.50 -4.84
N ILE A 358 -27.52 -14.33 -3.52
CA ILE A 358 -28.19 -15.24 -2.57
C ILE A 358 -29.36 -14.48 -1.93
N GLU A 359 -30.54 -14.60 -2.54
CA GLU A 359 -31.75 -13.85 -2.14
C GLU A 359 -32.09 -13.99 -0.65
N ALA A 360 -31.99 -15.20 -0.10
CA ALA A 360 -32.40 -15.53 1.27
C ALA A 360 -31.59 -14.82 2.37
N GLY A 361 -30.38 -14.32 2.05
CA GLY A 361 -29.57 -13.47 2.94
C GLY A 361 -29.26 -12.09 2.36
N GLN A 362 -29.79 -11.78 1.17
CA GLN A 362 -29.57 -10.53 0.42
C GLN A 362 -28.09 -10.17 0.15
N TYR A 363 -27.23 -11.18 -0.03
CA TYR A 363 -25.79 -11.02 -0.25
C TYR A 363 -25.29 -11.63 -1.56
N TRP A 364 -24.03 -11.36 -1.91
CA TRP A 364 -23.33 -11.96 -3.06
C TRP A 364 -22.37 -13.03 -2.56
N LYS A 365 -22.20 -14.16 -3.24
CA LYS A 365 -21.17 -15.16 -2.94
C LYS A 365 -20.14 -15.24 -4.06
N ILE A 366 -18.86 -15.38 -3.72
CA ILE A 366 -17.79 -15.69 -4.68
C ILE A 366 -17.96 -17.11 -5.23
N ASN A 367 -17.99 -17.20 -6.56
CA ASN A 367 -18.00 -18.45 -7.33
C ASN A 367 -16.59 -19.07 -7.33
N GLU A 368 -16.53 -20.41 -7.30
CA GLU A 368 -15.30 -21.23 -7.41
C GLU A 368 -14.91 -21.48 -8.88
#